data_AF-A0A224XRG6-F1
#
_entry.id   AF-A0A224XRG6-F1
#
_cell.length_a   1.000
_cell.length_b   1.000
_cell.length_c   1.000
_cell.angle_alpha   90.00
_cell.angle_beta   90.00
_cell.angle_gamma   90.00
#
_symmetry.space_group_name_H-M   'P 1'
#
loop_
_entity.id
_entity.type
_entity.pdbx_description
1 polymer ?
#
loop_
_entity_poly.entity_id
_entity_poly.type
_entity_poly.pdbx_seq_one_letter_code
_entity_poly.pdbx_strand_id
1 'polypeptide(L)'
;EHTFDEYKEYVAKFHDLIRKIPYEVEHVIRMGMYEMHREDFIYTLTSSAEQLRNQVTNRLVSDYTHKCKSLGKTYENIANKLKTPPKNTAELMQLIAYSEEIEFKTLSELQEELADILSYILFLSDYTALTQPELRQNTFTFLWFTKMHSVLLENKKIVQKKTIEFQELLKERIAIFIEDLEKWLKDVEEFANYGNLWELDVYEAKANALDAKLLDAIAIVDQFNEEEKSFHWEESFYPNRKKISDILAPYKKLYDNASQFLSKHEMWTTSRVGSFDPEEIEMDTTQLYRNIYKLEKSFTDYPEPRRLAMAVREKVEEFRNYMPIIMTLGNPGLKERHWEMISEIVGFPMVLDDELTLAKIFDYGIEEYVAKFEIISDSATKENNLEKSLAKMVEEW
;
A
#
# COMPACT_ATOMS: atom_id res chain seq x y z
N GLU A 1 -34.49 -16.71 32.58
CA GLU A 1 -34.32 -15.26 32.81
C GLU A 1 -35.71 -14.65 32.83
N HIS A 2 -36.00 -13.78 33.80
CA HIS A 2 -37.28 -13.07 33.89
C HIS A 2 -37.18 -11.69 33.25
N THR A 3 -38.27 -11.19 32.68
CA THR A 3 -38.33 -9.83 32.14
C THR A 3 -38.36 -8.80 33.26
N PHE A 4 -38.07 -7.53 32.93
CA PHE A 4 -38.16 -6.44 33.91
C PHE A 4 -39.55 -6.38 34.55
N ASP A 5 -40.61 -6.54 33.75
CA ASP A 5 -41.99 -6.50 34.25
C ASP A 5 -42.34 -7.69 35.14
N GLU A 6 -41.85 -8.89 34.82
CA GLU A 6 -41.99 -10.06 35.70
C GLU A 6 -41.29 -9.84 37.04
N TYR A 7 -40.09 -9.24 37.05
CA TYR A 7 -39.41 -8.90 38.30
C TYR A 7 -40.18 -7.85 39.10
N LYS A 8 -40.86 -6.89 38.46
CA LYS A 8 -41.72 -5.92 39.18
C LYS A 8 -42.84 -6.62 39.93
N GLU A 9 -43.49 -7.59 39.30
CA GLU A 9 -44.56 -8.38 39.95
C GLU A 9 -44.05 -9.14 41.18
N TYR A 10 -42.86 -9.75 41.08
CA TYR A 10 -42.26 -10.43 42.23
C TYR A 10 -41.91 -9.48 43.37
N VAL A 11 -41.35 -8.30 43.08
CA VAL A 11 -41.03 -7.29 44.10
C VAL A 11 -42.30 -6.81 44.79
N ALA A 12 -43.36 -6.48 44.03
CA ALA A 12 -44.64 -6.07 44.57
C ALA A 12 -45.26 -7.17 45.45
N LYS A 13 -45.26 -8.42 44.97
CA LYS A 13 -45.77 -9.58 45.71
C LYS A 13 -45.06 -9.78 47.05
N PHE A 14 -43.73 -9.77 47.08
CA PHE A 14 -42.99 -9.93 48.34
C PHE A 14 -43.16 -8.72 49.25
N HIS A 15 -43.25 -7.50 48.69
CA HIS A 15 -43.53 -6.30 49.47
C HIS A 15 -44.90 -6.35 50.15
N ASP A 16 -45.93 -6.82 49.44
CA ASP A 16 -47.27 -7.01 49.99
C ASP A 16 -47.30 -8.09 51.07
N LEU A 17 -46.57 -9.20 50.88
CA LEU A 17 -46.47 -10.27 51.88
C LEU A 17 -45.83 -9.79 53.18
N ILE A 18 -44.76 -9.00 53.10
CA ILE A 18 -44.10 -8.39 54.27
C ILE A 18 -45.09 -7.52 55.05
N ARG A 19 -45.97 -6.79 54.35
CA ARG A 19 -47.00 -5.98 54.98
C ARG A 19 -48.14 -6.82 55.56
N LYS A 20 -48.62 -7.84 54.86
CA LYS A 20 -49.82 -8.62 55.25
C LYS A 20 -49.58 -9.63 56.37
N ILE A 21 -48.45 -10.33 56.36
CA ILE A 21 -48.17 -11.44 57.30
C ILE A 21 -48.32 -11.02 58.78
N PRO A 22 -47.82 -9.86 59.24
CA PRO A 22 -47.99 -9.43 60.63
C PRO A 22 -49.42 -9.05 61.01
N TYR A 23 -50.29 -8.67 60.06
CA TYR A 23 -51.65 -8.23 60.36
C TYR A 23 -52.70 -9.34 60.17
N GLU A 24 -52.50 -10.24 59.22
CA GLU A 24 -53.45 -11.31 58.91
C GLU A 24 -53.27 -12.55 59.80
N VAL A 25 -52.10 -12.74 60.40
CA VAL A 25 -51.79 -13.89 61.25
C VAL A 25 -51.86 -13.50 62.73
N GLU A 26 -52.79 -14.08 63.49
CA GLU A 26 -52.90 -13.83 64.94
C GLU A 26 -51.58 -14.20 65.67
N HIS A 27 -51.06 -13.30 66.49
CA HIS A 27 -49.79 -13.54 67.20
C HIS A 27 -49.89 -14.64 68.25
N VAL A 28 -51.06 -14.81 68.87
CA VAL A 28 -51.31 -15.83 69.90
C VAL A 28 -52.61 -16.54 69.59
N ILE A 29 -52.57 -17.86 69.45
CA ILE A 29 -53.77 -18.71 69.33
C ILE A 29 -53.95 -19.49 70.62
N ARG A 30 -55.14 -19.42 71.21
CA ARG A 30 -55.51 -20.27 72.34
C ARG A 30 -56.12 -21.58 71.85
N MET A 31 -55.47 -22.70 72.18
CA MET A 31 -55.90 -24.06 71.86
C MET A 31 -56.27 -24.81 73.15
N GLY A 32 -57.49 -24.59 73.63
CA GLY A 32 -57.98 -25.20 74.87
C GLY A 32 -57.19 -24.73 76.10
N MET A 33 -56.39 -25.61 76.69
CA MET A 33 -55.52 -25.31 77.85
C MET A 33 -54.15 -24.74 77.47
N TYR A 34 -53.81 -24.67 76.18
CA TYR A 34 -52.50 -24.21 75.70
C TYR A 34 -52.61 -22.89 74.94
N GLU A 35 -51.57 -22.07 75.02
CA GLU A 35 -51.38 -20.88 74.17
C GLU A 35 -50.21 -21.13 73.23
N MET A 36 -50.43 -20.91 71.94
CA MET A 36 -49.38 -20.97 70.93
C MET A 36 -48.97 -19.55 70.56
N HIS A 37 -47.78 -19.16 70.98
CA HIS A 37 -47.14 -17.92 70.56
C HIS A 37 -46.48 -18.11 69.20
N ARG A 38 -46.88 -17.31 68.22
CA ARG A 38 -46.42 -17.41 66.82
C ARG A 38 -45.53 -16.24 66.41
N GLU A 39 -45.09 -15.42 67.35
CA GLU A 39 -44.27 -14.22 67.10
C GLU A 39 -42.98 -14.57 66.33
N ASP A 40 -42.23 -15.57 66.80
CA ASP A 40 -41.01 -16.04 66.11
C ASP A 40 -41.29 -16.58 64.71
N PHE A 41 -42.44 -17.23 64.52
CA PHE A 41 -42.87 -17.76 63.23
C PHE A 41 -43.23 -16.64 62.25
N ILE A 42 -44.02 -15.65 62.69
CA ILE A 42 -44.38 -14.45 61.92
C ILE A 42 -43.12 -13.65 61.57
N TYR A 43 -42.20 -13.49 62.52
CA TYR A 43 -40.92 -12.84 62.31
C TYR A 43 -40.09 -13.58 61.24
N THR A 44 -39.97 -14.90 61.34
CA THR A 44 -39.21 -15.72 60.38
C THR A 44 -39.81 -15.65 58.97
N LEU A 45 -41.13 -15.70 58.84
CA LEU A 45 -41.81 -15.57 57.55
C LEU A 45 -41.64 -14.18 56.93
N THR A 46 -41.78 -13.13 57.75
CA THR A 46 -41.59 -11.75 57.31
C THR A 46 -40.14 -11.50 56.88
N SER A 47 -39.18 -12.00 57.67
CA SER A 47 -37.75 -11.92 57.35
C SER A 47 -37.41 -12.70 56.07
N SER A 48 -38.02 -13.87 55.86
CA SER A 48 -37.83 -14.64 54.62
C SER A 48 -38.38 -13.91 53.40
N ALA A 49 -39.57 -13.30 53.51
CA ALA A 49 -40.15 -12.48 52.45
C ALA A 49 -39.29 -11.23 52.16
N GLU A 50 -38.73 -10.61 53.19
CA GLU A 50 -37.78 -9.50 53.05
C GLU A 50 -36.48 -9.91 52.36
N GLN A 51 -35.91 -11.07 52.72
CA GLN A 51 -34.73 -11.60 52.05
C GLN A 51 -34.99 -11.85 50.56
N LEU A 52 -36.14 -12.44 50.21
CA LEU A 52 -36.52 -12.68 48.81
C LEU A 52 -36.74 -11.37 48.05
N ARG A 53 -37.44 -10.39 48.63
CA ARG A 53 -37.59 -9.05 48.05
C ARG A 53 -36.21 -8.43 47.79
N ASN A 54 -35.34 -8.46 48.80
CA ASN A 54 -34.01 -7.85 48.73
C ASN A 54 -33.13 -8.54 47.67
N GLN A 55 -33.24 -9.85 47.48
CA GLN A 55 -32.54 -10.56 46.40
C GLN A 55 -32.98 -10.08 45.02
N VAL A 56 -34.30 -9.94 44.80
CA VAL A 56 -34.84 -9.47 43.52
C VAL A 56 -34.48 -7.99 43.28
N THR A 57 -34.62 -7.13 44.29
CA THR A 57 -34.25 -5.71 44.15
C THR A 57 -32.75 -5.55 43.93
N ASN A 58 -31.89 -6.30 44.62
CA ASN A 58 -30.44 -6.25 44.40
C ASN A 58 -30.06 -6.70 43.00
N ARG A 59 -30.78 -7.67 42.43
CA ARG A 59 -30.58 -8.09 41.04
C ARG A 59 -30.95 -6.95 40.08
N LEU A 60 -32.12 -6.35 40.23
CA LEU A 60 -32.55 -5.20 39.42
C LEU A 60 -31.59 -4.01 39.55
N VAL A 61 -31.08 -3.75 40.76
CA VAL A 61 -30.07 -2.71 41.02
C VAL A 61 -28.78 -3.01 40.26
N SER A 62 -28.30 -4.25 40.31
CA SER A 62 -27.12 -4.68 39.56
C SER A 62 -27.32 -4.53 38.05
N ASP A 63 -28.48 -4.92 37.53
CA ASP A 63 -28.78 -4.90 36.10
C ASP A 63 -28.84 -3.46 35.57
N TYR A 64 -29.55 -2.54 36.22
CA TYR A 64 -29.58 -1.13 35.77
C TYR A 64 -28.22 -0.45 35.99
N THR A 65 -27.50 -0.75 37.06
CA THR A 65 -26.18 -0.14 37.33
C THR A 65 -25.18 -0.54 36.24
N HIS A 66 -25.22 -1.80 35.79
CA HIS A 66 -24.41 -2.27 34.68
C HIS A 66 -24.77 -1.54 33.38
N LYS A 67 -26.08 -1.44 33.05
CA LYS A 67 -26.55 -0.68 31.88
C LYS A 67 -26.09 0.78 31.94
N CYS A 68 -26.28 1.45 33.07
CA CYS A 68 -25.92 2.84 33.29
C CYS A 68 -24.42 3.09 33.13
N LYS A 69 -23.58 2.17 33.63
CA LYS A 69 -22.12 2.24 33.49
C LYS A 69 -21.67 2.01 32.05
N SER A 70 -22.27 1.04 31.36
CA SER A 70 -22.02 0.77 29.94
C SER A 70 -22.37 2.00 29.08
N LEU A 71 -23.57 2.55 29.28
CA LEU A 71 -24.04 3.72 28.57
C LEU A 71 -23.15 4.95 28.81
N GLY A 72 -22.75 5.19 30.07
CA GLY A 72 -21.81 6.26 30.41
C GLY A 72 -20.47 6.14 29.69
N LYS A 73 -19.94 4.92 29.57
CA LYS A 73 -18.69 4.64 28.81
C LYS A 73 -18.88 4.85 27.31
N THR A 74 -20.03 4.48 26.75
CA THR A 74 -20.37 4.74 25.35
C THR A 74 -20.37 6.24 25.05
N TYR A 75 -21.02 7.05 25.90
CA TYR A 75 -20.99 8.51 25.77
C TYR A 75 -19.56 9.07 25.84
N GLU A 76 -18.75 8.61 26.78
CA GLU A 76 -17.35 9.04 26.91
C GLU A 76 -16.52 8.69 25.66
N ASN A 77 -16.67 7.47 25.13
CA ASN A 77 -15.99 7.04 23.91
C ASN A 77 -16.40 7.90 22.70
N ILE A 78 -17.70 8.16 22.54
CA ILE A 78 -18.22 9.04 21.48
C ILE A 78 -17.61 10.43 21.62
N ALA A 79 -17.61 11.00 22.84
CA ALA A 79 -17.07 12.33 23.08
C ALA A 79 -15.58 12.42 22.79
N ASN A 80 -14.80 11.42 23.20
CA ASN A 80 -13.36 11.36 22.94
C ASN A 80 -13.07 11.29 21.44
N LYS A 81 -13.82 10.48 20.69
CA LYS A 81 -13.66 10.38 19.23
C LYS A 81 -14.03 11.70 18.53
N LEU A 82 -15.13 12.34 18.93
CA LEU A 82 -15.58 13.62 18.36
C LEU A 82 -14.65 14.80 18.69
N LYS A 83 -13.96 14.76 19.83
CA LYS A 83 -13.01 15.81 20.24
C LYS A 83 -11.61 15.62 19.69
N THR A 84 -11.28 14.43 19.18
CA THR A 84 -9.96 14.17 18.62
C THR A 84 -9.85 14.84 17.24
N PRO A 85 -8.89 15.77 17.05
CA PRO A 85 -8.74 16.43 15.77
C PRO A 85 -8.21 15.46 14.70
N PRO A 86 -8.78 15.47 13.48
CA PRO A 86 -8.32 14.62 12.38
C PRO A 86 -6.92 15.04 11.92
N LYS A 87 -6.10 14.08 11.51
CA LYS A 87 -4.72 14.31 11.03
C LYS A 87 -4.61 14.49 9.52
N ASN A 88 -5.55 13.94 8.77
CA ASN A 88 -5.56 13.97 7.31
C ASN A 88 -7.00 14.11 6.76
N THR A 89 -7.11 14.35 5.46
CA THR A 89 -8.39 14.50 4.75
C THR A 89 -9.29 13.27 4.93
N ALA A 90 -8.75 12.05 4.89
CA ALA A 90 -9.52 10.82 5.06
C ALA A 90 -10.13 10.69 6.47
N GLU A 91 -9.36 10.96 7.52
CA GLU A 91 -9.83 10.99 8.91
C GLU A 91 -10.87 12.09 9.13
N LEU A 92 -10.72 13.24 8.47
CA LEU A 92 -11.73 14.31 8.51
C LEU A 92 -13.06 13.83 7.91
N MET A 93 -13.04 13.16 6.76
CA MET A 93 -14.25 12.63 6.14
C MET A 93 -14.91 11.54 6.97
N GLN A 94 -14.12 10.65 7.57
CA GLN A 94 -14.64 9.67 8.52
C GLN A 94 -15.24 10.33 9.76
N LEU A 95 -14.64 11.41 10.25
CA LEU A 95 -15.16 12.17 11.38
C LEU A 95 -16.47 12.89 11.05
N ILE A 96 -16.62 13.42 9.83
CA ILE A 96 -17.86 14.03 9.33
C ILE A 96 -18.97 12.97 9.27
N ALA A 97 -18.72 11.85 8.57
CA ALA A 97 -19.70 10.77 8.45
C ALA A 97 -20.10 10.20 9.82
N TYR A 98 -19.12 10.05 10.73
CA TYR A 98 -19.38 9.61 12.10
C TYR A 98 -20.21 10.64 12.89
N SER A 99 -19.94 11.94 12.74
CA SER A 99 -20.71 13.01 13.40
C SER A 99 -22.17 13.00 12.95
N GLU A 100 -22.41 12.81 11.64
CA GLU A 100 -23.76 12.67 11.07
C GLU A 100 -24.46 11.42 11.59
N GLU A 101 -23.79 10.26 11.60
CA GLU A 101 -24.36 9.01 12.14
C GLU A 101 -24.78 9.17 13.62
N ILE A 102 -23.92 9.80 14.43
CA ILE A 102 -24.24 10.07 15.83
C ILE A 102 -25.46 10.99 15.95
N GLU A 103 -25.49 12.09 15.19
CA GLU A 103 -26.57 13.09 15.25
C GLU A 103 -27.92 12.54 14.78
N PHE A 104 -27.94 11.71 13.74
CA PHE A 104 -29.18 11.22 13.13
C PHE A 104 -29.71 9.91 13.70
N LYS A 105 -28.85 9.05 14.26
CA LYS A 105 -29.25 7.70 14.70
C LYS A 105 -28.88 7.43 16.15
N THR A 106 -27.58 7.48 16.47
CA THR A 106 -27.07 6.95 17.73
C THR A 106 -27.59 7.71 18.94
N LEU A 107 -27.77 9.03 18.87
CA LEU A 107 -28.33 9.79 19.99
C LEU A 107 -29.76 9.37 20.36
N SER A 108 -30.58 9.00 19.36
CA SER A 108 -31.95 8.52 19.61
C SER A 108 -31.93 7.18 20.32
N GLU A 109 -31.07 6.26 19.87
CA GLU A 109 -30.90 4.93 20.50
C GLU A 109 -30.40 5.06 21.95
N LEU A 110 -29.40 5.92 22.19
CA LEU A 110 -28.88 6.17 23.54
C LEU A 110 -29.90 6.88 24.44
N GLN A 111 -30.84 7.65 23.87
CA GLN A 111 -31.94 8.25 24.60
C GLN A 111 -32.98 7.20 25.02
N GLU A 112 -33.29 6.24 24.16
CA GLU A 112 -34.17 5.11 24.50
C GLU A 112 -33.55 4.25 25.62
N GLU A 113 -32.26 3.92 25.54
CA GLU A 113 -31.56 3.20 26.61
C GLU A 113 -31.55 3.99 27.93
N LEU A 114 -31.46 5.32 27.86
CA LEU A 114 -31.52 6.18 29.05
C LEU A 114 -32.92 6.18 29.67
N ALA A 115 -33.97 6.16 28.85
CA ALA A 115 -35.36 6.06 29.29
C ALA A 115 -35.63 4.70 29.96
N ASP A 116 -35.05 3.62 29.42
CA ASP A 116 -35.07 2.30 30.05
C ASP A 116 -34.43 2.34 31.44
N ILE A 117 -33.22 2.89 31.58
CA ILE A 117 -32.56 3.03 32.89
C ILE A 117 -33.42 3.86 33.86
N LEU A 118 -34.03 4.95 33.39
CA LEU A 118 -34.93 5.78 34.20
C LEU A 118 -36.13 4.97 34.72
N SER A 119 -36.69 4.07 33.90
CA SER A 119 -37.81 3.20 34.31
C SER A 119 -37.43 2.25 35.47
N TYR A 120 -36.18 1.75 35.49
CA TYR A 120 -35.65 0.94 36.59
C TYR A 120 -35.50 1.77 37.87
N ILE A 121 -34.93 2.98 37.75
CA ILE A 121 -34.71 3.87 38.89
C ILE A 121 -36.04 4.30 39.51
N LEU A 122 -37.03 4.69 38.69
CA LEU A 122 -38.37 5.09 39.14
C LEU A 122 -39.10 3.94 39.84
N PHE A 123 -38.98 2.71 39.33
CA PHE A 123 -39.58 1.56 40.00
C PHE A 123 -38.89 1.26 41.33
N LEU A 124 -37.56 1.22 41.35
CA LEU A 124 -36.78 0.85 42.54
C LEU A 124 -36.85 1.90 43.66
N SER A 125 -37.12 3.17 43.35
CA SER A 125 -37.23 4.21 44.38
C SER A 125 -38.36 3.97 45.39
N ASP A 126 -39.39 3.21 45.02
CA ASP A 126 -40.50 2.87 45.92
C ASP A 126 -40.15 1.74 46.91
N TYR A 127 -39.08 0.98 46.64
CA TYR A 127 -38.73 -0.24 47.39
C TYR A 127 -37.36 -0.20 48.06
N THR A 128 -36.42 0.59 47.53
CA THR A 128 -35.03 0.66 47.99
C THR A 128 -34.49 2.08 47.91
N ALA A 129 -33.72 2.49 48.92
CA ALA A 129 -33.00 3.76 48.87
C ALA A 129 -31.75 3.62 47.99
N LEU A 130 -31.54 4.57 47.08
CA LEU A 130 -30.35 4.61 46.23
C LEU A 130 -29.10 4.88 47.06
N THR A 131 -28.05 4.12 46.79
CA THR A 131 -26.75 4.30 47.44
C THR A 131 -25.99 5.49 46.82
N GLN A 132 -25.03 6.06 47.56
CA GLN A 132 -24.20 7.16 47.05
C GLN A 132 -23.43 6.81 45.76
N PRO A 133 -22.82 5.62 45.61
CA PRO A 133 -22.20 5.20 44.36
C PRO A 133 -23.18 5.17 43.16
N GLU A 134 -24.40 4.67 43.37
CA GLU A 134 -25.44 4.63 42.34
C GLU A 134 -25.86 6.03 41.91
N LEU A 135 -26.08 6.94 42.87
CA LEU A 135 -26.42 8.33 42.57
C LEU A 135 -25.33 9.02 41.75
N ARG A 136 -24.05 8.77 42.06
CA ARG A 136 -22.92 9.32 41.29
C ARG A 136 -22.88 8.77 39.87
N GLN A 137 -23.07 7.46 39.70
CA GLN A 137 -23.07 6.82 38.38
C GLN A 137 -24.25 7.29 37.52
N ASN A 138 -25.45 7.36 38.10
CA ASN A 138 -26.63 7.89 37.42
C ASN A 138 -26.37 9.33 37.00
N THR A 139 -25.98 10.20 37.94
CA THR A 139 -25.66 11.60 37.65
C THR A 139 -24.63 11.72 36.53
N PHE A 140 -23.56 10.91 36.54
CA PHE A 140 -22.56 10.89 35.47
C PHE A 140 -23.18 10.60 34.09
N THR A 141 -23.97 9.53 33.96
CA THR A 141 -24.57 9.12 32.68
C THR A 141 -25.62 10.11 32.19
N PHE A 142 -26.50 10.62 33.08
CA PHE A 142 -27.51 11.62 32.70
C PHE A 142 -26.89 12.98 32.34
N LEU A 143 -25.79 13.38 32.99
CA LEU A 143 -25.05 14.59 32.61
C LEU A 143 -24.37 14.45 31.25
N TRP A 144 -23.99 13.24 30.84
CA TRP A 144 -23.43 13.04 29.51
C TRP A 144 -24.45 13.28 28.39
N PHE A 145 -25.70 12.88 28.59
CA PHE A 145 -26.79 13.17 27.66
C PHE A 145 -26.92 14.68 27.40
N THR A 146 -26.90 15.51 28.45
CA THR A 146 -26.99 16.97 28.30
C THR A 146 -25.72 17.58 27.71
N LYS A 147 -24.55 17.04 28.06
CA LYS A 147 -23.26 17.49 27.50
C LYS A 147 -23.07 17.11 26.03
N MET A 148 -23.72 16.06 25.54
CA MET A 148 -23.45 15.55 24.19
C MET A 148 -23.77 16.57 23.11
N HIS A 149 -24.81 17.38 23.30
CA HIS A 149 -25.10 18.50 22.40
C HIS A 149 -23.94 19.51 22.32
N SER A 150 -23.34 19.89 23.46
CA SER A 150 -22.17 20.78 23.45
C SER A 150 -20.94 20.15 22.79
N VAL A 151 -20.75 18.83 22.93
CA VAL A 151 -19.66 18.10 22.29
C VAL A 151 -19.82 18.09 20.77
N LEU A 152 -21.05 17.93 20.26
CA LEU A 152 -21.33 18.00 18.83
C LEU A 152 -21.09 19.41 18.28
N LEU A 153 -21.47 20.45 19.02
CA LEU A 153 -21.17 21.84 18.62
C LEU A 153 -19.66 22.11 18.60
N GLU A 154 -18.89 21.60 19.57
CA GLU A 154 -17.43 21.66 19.56
C GLU A 154 -16.84 20.91 18.36
N ASN A 155 -17.32 19.69 18.08
CA ASN A 155 -16.91 18.89 16.93
C ASN A 155 -17.19 19.61 15.61
N LYS A 156 -18.38 20.20 15.42
CA LYS A 156 -18.74 20.98 14.23
C LYS A 156 -17.74 22.13 14.00
N LYS A 157 -17.30 22.82 15.06
CA LYS A 157 -16.26 23.86 14.96
C LYS A 157 -14.89 23.30 14.59
N ILE A 158 -14.50 22.15 15.16
CA ILE A 158 -13.24 21.47 14.82
C ILE A 158 -13.23 21.04 13.36
N VAL A 159 -14.31 20.39 12.91
CA VAL A 159 -14.53 19.97 11.53
C VAL A 159 -14.44 21.18 10.61
N GLN A 160 -15.22 22.24 10.85
CA GLN A 160 -15.20 23.43 10.01
C GLN A 160 -13.79 24.04 9.89
N LYS A 161 -13.09 24.20 11.01
CA LYS A 161 -11.73 24.76 11.02
C LYS A 161 -10.76 23.86 10.23
N LYS A 162 -10.80 22.55 10.47
CA LYS A 162 -9.91 21.58 9.83
C LYS A 162 -10.22 21.39 8.35
N THR A 163 -11.49 21.48 7.94
CA THR A 163 -11.89 21.48 6.53
C THR A 163 -11.25 22.65 5.80
N ILE A 164 -11.30 23.87 6.35
CA ILE A 164 -10.66 25.04 5.73
C ILE A 164 -9.15 24.85 5.65
N GLU A 165 -8.52 24.45 6.76
CA GLU A 165 -7.07 24.21 6.84
C GLU A 165 -6.59 23.17 5.81
N PHE A 166 -7.28 22.02 5.69
CA PHE A 166 -6.91 20.99 4.72
C PHE A 166 -7.21 21.40 3.27
N GLN A 167 -8.28 22.18 3.03
CA GLN A 167 -8.54 22.74 1.70
C GLN A 167 -7.47 23.74 1.27
N GLU A 168 -6.98 24.57 2.17
CA GLU A 168 -5.88 25.51 1.90
C GLU A 168 -4.57 24.76 1.64
N LEU A 169 -4.23 23.77 2.47
CA LEU A 169 -3.06 22.92 2.28
C LEU A 169 -3.10 22.13 0.97
N LEU A 170 -4.28 21.63 0.58
CA LEU A 170 -4.46 20.93 -0.70
C LEU A 170 -4.21 21.88 -1.87
N LYS A 171 -4.77 23.10 -1.84
CA LYS A 171 -4.52 24.11 -2.87
C LYS A 171 -3.05 24.48 -2.98
N GLU A 172 -2.36 24.64 -1.85
CA GLU A 172 -0.92 24.93 -1.82
C GLU A 172 -0.11 23.77 -2.40
N ARG A 173 -0.40 22.52 -2.01
CA ARG A 173 0.25 21.32 -2.57
C ARG A 173 0.04 21.21 -4.08
N ILE A 174 -1.17 21.47 -4.58
CA ILE A 174 -1.47 21.46 -6.02
C ILE A 174 -0.69 22.56 -6.74
N ALA A 175 -0.62 23.78 -6.17
CA ALA A 175 0.14 24.88 -6.76
C ALA A 175 1.64 24.56 -6.88
N ILE A 176 2.24 24.04 -5.81
CA ILE A 176 3.65 23.60 -5.80
C ILE A 176 3.86 22.49 -6.83
N PHE A 177 2.94 21.53 -6.93
CA PHE A 177 3.05 20.45 -7.90
C PHE A 177 2.96 20.95 -9.35
N ILE A 178 2.12 21.95 -9.63
CA ILE A 178 2.08 22.61 -10.95
C ILE A 178 3.41 23.30 -11.25
N GLU A 179 3.98 24.04 -10.29
CA GLU A 179 5.31 24.66 -10.45
C GLU A 179 6.41 23.61 -10.70
N ASP A 180 6.35 22.46 -10.02
CA ASP A 180 7.30 21.38 -10.22
C ASP A 180 7.13 20.73 -11.60
N LEU A 181 5.90 20.55 -12.09
CA LEU A 181 5.66 20.12 -13.47
C LEU A 181 6.22 21.13 -14.49
N GLU A 182 6.13 22.43 -14.23
CA GLU A 182 6.75 23.45 -15.10
C GLU A 182 8.28 23.39 -15.08
N LYS A 183 8.89 23.13 -13.92
CA LYS A 183 10.34 22.90 -13.82
C LYS A 183 10.74 21.64 -14.58
N TRP A 184 10.03 20.53 -14.39
CA TRP A 184 10.30 19.28 -15.10
C TRP A 184 10.13 19.42 -16.61
N LEU A 185 9.19 20.24 -17.07
CA LEU A 185 9.05 20.55 -18.50
C LEU A 185 10.30 21.25 -19.04
N LYS A 186 10.84 22.24 -18.32
CA LYS A 186 12.10 22.89 -18.68
C LYS A 186 13.28 21.91 -18.65
N ASP A 187 13.35 21.06 -17.61
CA ASP A 187 14.38 20.03 -17.49
C ASP A 187 14.33 19.06 -18.69
N VAL A 188 13.14 18.66 -19.14
CA VAL A 188 12.97 17.82 -20.34
C VAL A 188 13.40 18.55 -21.61
N GLU A 189 13.06 19.84 -21.75
CA GLU A 189 13.47 20.65 -22.89
C GLU A 189 15.00 20.80 -22.98
N GLU A 190 15.72 20.77 -21.86
CA GLU A 190 17.19 20.80 -21.85
C GLU A 190 17.83 19.55 -22.47
N PHE A 191 17.16 18.39 -22.47
CA PHE A 191 17.67 17.18 -23.13
C PHE A 191 17.86 17.36 -24.63
N ALA A 192 17.18 18.34 -25.25
CA ALA A 192 17.42 18.73 -26.64
C ALA A 192 18.86 19.22 -26.91
N ASN A 193 19.59 19.63 -25.87
CA ASN A 193 20.98 20.10 -25.96
C ASN A 193 22.01 19.03 -25.56
N TYR A 194 21.56 17.86 -25.09
CA TYR A 194 22.46 16.79 -24.61
C TYR A 194 22.85 15.86 -25.76
N GLY A 195 24.04 16.09 -26.32
CA GLY A 195 24.57 15.36 -27.47
C GLY A 195 25.99 14.82 -27.30
N ASN A 196 26.57 14.86 -26.10
CA ASN A 196 27.94 14.40 -25.85
C ASN A 196 27.98 12.93 -25.44
N LEU A 197 28.74 12.11 -26.16
CA LEU A 197 28.88 10.68 -25.86
C LEU A 197 29.58 10.41 -24.51
N TRP A 198 30.51 11.29 -24.09
CA TRP A 198 31.30 11.13 -22.87
C TRP A 198 30.50 11.34 -21.57
N GLU A 199 29.32 11.96 -21.67
CA GLU A 199 28.44 12.24 -20.52
C GLU A 199 27.17 11.38 -20.55
N LEU A 200 27.18 10.30 -21.35
CA LEU A 200 26.01 9.45 -21.55
C LEU A 200 25.44 8.92 -20.23
N ASP A 201 26.30 8.46 -19.31
CA ASP A 201 25.89 7.93 -18.01
C ASP A 201 25.15 8.99 -17.17
N VAL A 202 25.56 10.26 -17.28
CA VAL A 202 24.92 11.38 -16.59
C VAL A 202 23.55 11.66 -17.20
N TYR A 203 23.43 11.62 -18.52
CA TYR A 203 22.16 11.84 -19.23
C TYR A 203 21.16 10.71 -18.96
N GLU A 204 21.63 9.46 -18.99
CA GLU A 204 20.83 8.28 -18.64
C GLU A 204 20.32 8.37 -17.19
N ALA A 205 21.20 8.69 -16.23
CA ALA A 205 20.82 8.85 -14.83
C ALA A 205 19.79 9.98 -14.63
N LYS A 206 19.97 11.13 -15.30
CA LYS A 206 19.00 12.23 -15.27
C LYS A 206 17.65 11.82 -15.88
N ALA A 207 17.65 11.14 -17.02
CA ALA A 207 16.43 10.68 -17.67
C ALA A 207 15.67 9.66 -16.80
N ASN A 208 16.37 8.68 -16.22
CA ASN A 208 15.79 7.69 -15.33
C ASN A 208 15.27 8.32 -14.03
N ALA A 209 15.99 9.28 -13.44
CA ALA A 209 15.52 10.01 -12.26
C ALA A 209 14.25 10.81 -12.55
N LEU A 210 14.13 11.41 -13.73
CA LEU A 210 12.95 12.17 -14.13
C LEU A 210 11.77 11.26 -14.46
N ASP A 211 12.01 10.11 -15.10
CA ASP A 211 10.99 9.09 -15.34
C ASP A 211 10.43 8.53 -14.03
N ALA A 212 11.30 8.24 -13.05
CA ALA A 212 10.89 7.83 -11.71
C ALA A 212 10.01 8.89 -11.01
N LYS A 213 10.40 10.17 -11.07
CA LYS A 213 9.57 11.28 -10.55
C LYS A 213 8.20 11.37 -11.25
N LEU A 214 8.14 11.13 -12.56
CA LEU A 214 6.88 11.14 -13.33
C LEU A 214 5.98 9.94 -12.99
N LEU A 215 6.56 8.79 -12.62
CA LEU A 215 5.83 7.64 -12.12
C LEU A 215 5.27 7.91 -10.72
N ASP A 216 6.08 8.46 -9.81
CA ASP A 216 5.62 8.86 -8.47
C ASP A 216 4.53 9.94 -8.56
N ALA A 217 4.63 10.84 -9.54
CA ALA A 217 3.62 11.85 -9.82
C ALA A 217 2.25 11.26 -10.20
N ILE A 218 2.17 10.02 -10.70
CA ILE A 218 0.89 9.34 -10.95
C ILE A 218 0.17 9.12 -9.62
N ALA A 219 0.87 8.54 -8.64
CA ALA A 219 0.31 8.27 -7.32
C ALA A 219 -0.06 9.58 -6.59
N ILE A 220 0.73 10.65 -6.77
CA ILE A 220 0.42 11.97 -6.21
C ILE A 220 -0.87 12.54 -6.81
N VAL A 221 -1.05 12.45 -8.14
CA VAL A 221 -2.27 12.91 -8.83
C VAL A 221 -3.48 12.11 -8.37
N ASP A 222 -3.37 10.79 -8.22
CA ASP A 222 -4.46 9.95 -7.73
C ASP A 222 -4.87 10.36 -6.30
N GLN A 223 -3.91 10.65 -5.42
CA GLN A 223 -4.17 11.17 -4.08
C GLN A 223 -4.87 12.53 -4.10
N PHE A 224 -4.44 13.46 -4.96
CA PHE A 224 -5.11 14.76 -5.10
C PHE A 224 -6.56 14.58 -5.58
N ASN A 225 -6.79 13.75 -6.58
CA ASN A 225 -8.14 13.51 -7.10
C ASN A 225 -9.06 12.87 -6.05
N GLU A 226 -8.54 11.96 -5.22
CA GLU A 226 -9.29 11.38 -4.09
C GLU A 226 -9.65 12.44 -3.04
N GLU A 227 -8.71 13.32 -2.69
CA GLU A 227 -8.93 14.43 -1.76
C GLU A 227 -9.93 15.46 -2.34
N GLU A 228 -9.80 15.83 -3.61
CA GLU A 228 -10.72 16.74 -4.32
C GLU A 228 -12.13 16.19 -4.39
N LYS A 229 -12.27 14.91 -4.78
CA LYS A 229 -13.56 14.21 -4.81
C LYS A 229 -14.21 14.15 -3.44
N SER A 230 -13.41 13.93 -2.40
CA SER A 230 -13.88 13.96 -1.03
C SER A 230 -14.49 15.34 -0.72
N PHE A 231 -13.81 16.43 -1.05
CA PHE A 231 -14.34 17.79 -0.85
C PHE A 231 -15.42 18.23 -1.86
N HIS A 232 -15.87 17.33 -2.74
CA HIS A 232 -16.81 17.61 -3.83
C HIS A 232 -16.31 18.69 -4.81
N TRP A 233 -15.01 18.73 -5.06
CA TRP A 233 -14.39 19.56 -6.09
C TRP A 233 -14.37 18.84 -7.43
N GLU A 234 -14.18 19.61 -8.51
CA GLU A 234 -13.92 19.04 -9.84
C GLU A 234 -12.50 18.45 -9.87
N GLU A 235 -12.35 17.27 -10.46
CA GLU A 235 -11.05 16.58 -10.56
C GLU A 235 -10.07 17.40 -11.43
N SER A 236 -8.91 17.72 -10.87
CA SER A 236 -7.85 18.44 -11.56
C SER A 236 -7.20 17.57 -12.64
N PHE A 237 -7.06 18.14 -13.83
CA PHE A 237 -6.35 17.48 -14.94
C PHE A 237 -4.94 18.04 -15.12
N TYR A 238 -3.96 17.14 -15.21
CA TYR A 238 -2.53 17.49 -15.33
C TYR A 238 -1.96 17.11 -16.70
N PRO A 239 -2.31 17.82 -17.79
CA PRO A 239 -1.88 17.49 -19.15
C PRO A 239 -0.35 17.55 -19.31
N ASN A 240 0.30 18.47 -18.58
CA ASN A 240 1.74 18.66 -18.62
C ASN A 240 2.48 17.38 -18.20
N ARG A 241 1.99 16.61 -17.22
CA ARG A 241 2.62 15.32 -16.83
C ARG A 241 2.76 14.37 -18.01
N LYS A 242 1.67 14.20 -18.78
CA LYS A 242 1.66 13.33 -19.96
C LYS A 242 2.56 13.90 -21.06
N LYS A 243 2.49 15.21 -21.30
CA LYS A 243 3.36 15.90 -22.27
C LYS A 243 4.84 15.69 -21.95
N ILE A 244 5.25 15.85 -20.69
CA ILE A 244 6.64 15.67 -20.23
C ILE A 244 7.07 14.21 -20.45
N SER A 245 6.22 13.24 -20.10
CA SER A 245 6.49 11.81 -20.33
C SER A 245 6.63 11.47 -21.82
N ASP A 246 5.75 11.99 -22.67
CA ASP A 246 5.79 11.77 -24.11
C ASP A 246 7.05 12.38 -24.76
N ILE A 247 7.50 13.55 -24.28
CA ILE A 247 8.74 14.17 -24.74
C ILE A 247 9.98 13.43 -24.22
N LEU A 248 9.98 12.97 -22.96
CA LEU A 248 11.11 12.26 -22.34
C LEU A 248 11.33 10.86 -22.93
N ALA A 249 10.26 10.15 -23.30
CA ALA A 249 10.29 8.78 -23.77
C ALA A 249 11.32 8.48 -24.90
N PRO A 250 11.40 9.26 -25.99
CA PRO A 250 12.42 9.05 -27.02
C PRO A 250 13.85 9.30 -26.51
N TYR A 251 14.08 10.31 -25.67
CA TYR A 251 15.41 10.61 -25.11
C TYR A 251 15.89 9.47 -24.21
N LYS A 252 15.04 9.03 -23.28
CA LYS A 252 15.33 7.90 -22.40
C LYS A 252 15.67 6.64 -23.20
N LYS A 253 14.86 6.31 -24.22
CA LYS A 253 15.14 5.18 -25.12
C LYS A 253 16.49 5.31 -25.82
N LEU A 254 16.88 6.52 -26.25
CA LEU A 254 18.19 6.74 -26.85
C LEU A 254 19.31 6.44 -25.87
N TYR A 255 19.26 6.99 -24.67
CA TYR A 255 20.30 6.78 -23.66
C TYR A 255 20.37 5.33 -23.21
N ASP A 256 19.24 4.69 -22.94
CA ASP A 256 19.17 3.29 -22.55
C ASP A 256 19.76 2.37 -23.64
N ASN A 257 19.41 2.59 -24.92
CA ASN A 257 19.95 1.78 -26.02
C ASN A 257 21.45 2.06 -26.26
N ALA A 258 21.89 3.31 -26.12
CA ALA A 258 23.29 3.67 -26.26
C ALA A 258 24.15 3.08 -25.15
N SER A 259 23.71 3.20 -23.90
CA SER A 259 24.39 2.65 -22.71
C SER A 259 24.42 1.13 -22.77
N GLN A 260 23.29 0.50 -23.12
CA GLN A 260 23.22 -0.94 -23.33
C GLN A 260 24.21 -1.40 -24.42
N PHE A 261 24.30 -0.70 -25.55
CA PHE A 261 25.27 -1.05 -26.59
C PHE A 261 26.70 -0.90 -26.10
N LEU A 262 27.07 0.22 -25.47
CA LEU A 262 28.44 0.46 -25.01
C LEU A 262 28.86 -0.58 -23.95
N SER A 263 27.99 -0.88 -22.99
CA SER A 263 28.23 -1.90 -21.97
C SER A 263 28.34 -3.30 -22.58
N LYS A 264 27.43 -3.69 -23.47
CA LYS A 264 27.51 -4.99 -24.17
C LYS A 264 28.75 -5.08 -25.05
N HIS A 265 29.07 -4.02 -25.79
CA HIS A 265 30.27 -3.94 -26.61
C HIS A 265 31.53 -4.11 -25.77
N GLU A 266 31.66 -3.39 -24.64
CA GLU A 266 32.78 -3.57 -23.71
C GLU A 266 32.85 -5.00 -23.17
N MET A 267 31.71 -5.57 -22.75
CA MET A 267 31.64 -6.94 -22.25
C MET A 267 32.09 -7.96 -23.31
N TRP A 268 31.58 -7.85 -24.54
CA TRP A 268 31.94 -8.75 -25.64
C TRP A 268 33.41 -8.59 -26.04
N THR A 269 33.91 -7.35 -26.13
CA THR A 269 35.28 -7.07 -26.59
C THR A 269 36.36 -7.43 -25.57
N THR A 270 36.05 -7.36 -24.28
CA THR A 270 36.99 -7.68 -23.19
C THR A 270 36.97 -9.14 -22.76
N SER A 271 35.90 -9.88 -23.09
CA SER A 271 35.81 -11.30 -22.76
C SER A 271 36.60 -12.17 -23.73
N ARG A 272 36.97 -13.37 -23.26
CA ARG A 272 37.63 -14.37 -24.10
C ARG A 272 36.76 -14.72 -25.30
N VAL A 273 37.38 -14.89 -26.46
CA VAL A 273 36.71 -15.27 -27.70
C VAL A 273 35.97 -16.61 -27.52
N GLY A 274 34.74 -16.68 -28.03
CA GLY A 274 33.87 -17.85 -27.87
C GLY A 274 33.20 -18.00 -26.49
N SER A 275 33.33 -17.01 -25.59
CA SER A 275 32.60 -17.01 -24.31
C SER A 275 31.12 -16.68 -24.44
N PHE A 276 30.76 -15.98 -25.51
CA PHE A 276 29.38 -15.60 -25.85
C PHE A 276 29.01 -16.21 -27.19
N ASP A 277 27.73 -16.53 -27.35
CA ASP A 277 27.20 -17.06 -28.61
C ASP A 277 27.25 -15.98 -29.69
N PRO A 278 27.97 -16.19 -30.81
CA PRO A 278 28.02 -15.24 -31.91
C PRO A 278 26.65 -14.89 -32.50
N GLU A 279 25.70 -15.84 -32.51
CA GLU A 279 24.34 -15.60 -33.00
C GLU A 279 23.58 -14.61 -32.10
N GLU A 280 23.77 -14.71 -30.78
CA GLU A 280 23.17 -13.80 -29.80
C GLU A 280 23.75 -12.38 -29.96
N ILE A 281 25.07 -12.27 -30.14
CA ILE A 281 25.74 -10.99 -30.40
C ILE A 281 25.20 -10.34 -31.69
N GLU A 282 25.04 -11.11 -32.77
CA GLU A 282 24.50 -10.60 -34.04
C GLU A 282 23.07 -10.08 -33.88
N MET A 283 22.22 -10.86 -33.20
CA MET A 283 20.83 -10.53 -32.94
C MET A 283 20.72 -9.24 -32.14
N ASP A 284 21.45 -9.14 -31.02
CA ASP A 284 21.46 -7.97 -30.14
C ASP A 284 21.98 -6.73 -30.88
N THR A 285 23.10 -6.85 -31.59
CA THR A 285 23.70 -5.77 -32.36
C THR A 285 22.73 -5.26 -33.44
N THR A 286 22.06 -6.18 -34.14
CA THR A 286 21.06 -5.84 -35.16
C THR A 286 19.83 -5.16 -34.56
N GLN A 287 19.38 -5.61 -33.39
CA GLN A 287 18.26 -4.99 -32.68
C GLN A 287 18.60 -3.57 -32.22
N LEU A 288 19.77 -3.38 -31.60
CA LEU A 288 20.26 -2.08 -31.15
C LEU A 288 20.44 -1.11 -32.33
N TYR A 289 21.01 -1.59 -33.44
CA TYR A 289 21.12 -0.80 -34.67
C TYR A 289 19.76 -0.30 -35.16
N ARG A 290 18.77 -1.20 -35.27
CA ARG A 290 17.42 -0.85 -35.73
C ARG A 290 16.75 0.16 -34.79
N ASN A 291 16.93 0.02 -33.48
CA ASN A 291 16.38 0.94 -32.49
C ASN A 291 17.01 2.33 -32.61
N ILE A 292 18.35 2.41 -32.62
CA ILE A 292 19.08 3.67 -32.71
C ILE A 292 18.81 4.35 -34.06
N TYR A 293 18.75 3.61 -35.17
CA TYR A 293 18.41 4.17 -36.49
C TYR A 293 17.00 4.79 -36.53
N LYS A 294 16.01 4.15 -35.88
CA LYS A 294 14.67 4.73 -35.75
C LYS A 294 14.69 6.00 -34.89
N LEU A 295 15.44 5.98 -33.79
CA LEU A 295 15.57 7.13 -32.88
C LEU A 295 16.29 8.30 -33.57
N GLU A 296 17.36 8.05 -34.32
CA GLU A 296 18.06 9.06 -35.12
C GLU A 296 17.09 9.80 -36.06
N LYS A 297 16.22 9.06 -36.77
CA LYS A 297 15.19 9.66 -37.63
C LYS A 297 14.16 10.47 -36.85
N SER A 298 13.82 10.06 -35.63
CA SER A 298 12.88 10.80 -34.79
C SER A 298 13.43 12.12 -34.26
N PHE A 299 14.76 12.25 -34.14
CA PHE A 299 15.43 13.48 -33.68
C PHE A 299 15.79 14.44 -34.82
N THR A 300 15.04 14.45 -35.93
CA THR A 300 15.37 15.29 -37.09
C THR A 300 15.48 16.78 -36.73
N ASP A 301 14.60 17.26 -35.85
CA ASP A 301 14.54 18.65 -35.39
C ASP A 301 15.45 18.94 -34.17
N TYR A 302 16.18 17.94 -33.66
CA TYR A 302 17.00 18.03 -32.45
C TYR A 302 18.46 17.63 -32.74
N PRO A 303 19.32 18.61 -33.11
CA PRO A 303 20.67 18.33 -33.62
C PRO A 303 21.58 17.54 -32.67
N GLU A 304 21.55 17.85 -31.38
CA GLU A 304 22.46 17.26 -30.39
C GLU A 304 22.12 15.79 -30.07
N PRO A 305 20.86 15.44 -29.69
CA PRO A 305 20.42 14.06 -29.57
C PRO A 305 20.61 13.25 -30.86
N ARG A 306 20.38 13.88 -32.02
CA ARG A 306 20.63 13.23 -33.30
C ARG A 306 22.10 12.94 -33.52
N ARG A 307 23.00 13.86 -33.18
CA ARG A 307 24.45 13.66 -33.25
C ARG A 307 24.89 12.50 -32.38
N LEU A 308 24.35 12.39 -31.15
CA LEU A 308 24.59 11.25 -30.28
C LEU A 308 24.08 9.95 -30.92
N ALA A 309 22.85 9.92 -31.40
CA ALA A 309 22.28 8.75 -32.07
C ALA A 309 23.11 8.32 -33.30
N MET A 310 23.57 9.29 -34.10
CA MET A 310 24.46 9.03 -35.24
C MET A 310 25.79 8.44 -34.79
N ALA A 311 26.44 9.01 -33.77
CA ALA A 311 27.73 8.53 -33.27
C ALA A 311 27.64 7.10 -32.70
N VAL A 312 26.57 6.79 -31.95
CA VAL A 312 26.34 5.43 -31.45
C VAL A 312 26.02 4.49 -32.61
N ARG A 313 25.18 4.90 -33.57
CA ARG A 313 24.87 4.09 -34.77
C ARG A 313 26.13 3.77 -35.57
N GLU A 314 27.02 4.73 -35.76
CA GLU A 314 28.30 4.52 -36.46
C GLU A 314 29.16 3.50 -35.75
N LYS A 315 29.26 3.56 -34.41
CA LYS A 315 29.95 2.52 -33.62
C LYS A 315 29.29 1.15 -33.73
N VAL A 316 27.96 1.09 -33.75
CA VAL A 316 27.22 -0.17 -33.95
C VAL A 316 27.49 -0.72 -35.34
N GLU A 317 27.50 0.13 -36.37
CA GLU A 317 27.78 -0.28 -37.75
C GLU A 317 29.23 -0.75 -37.92
N GLU A 318 30.18 -0.05 -37.29
CA GLU A 318 31.58 -0.48 -37.22
C GLU A 318 31.70 -1.87 -36.59
N PHE A 319 31.05 -2.08 -35.43
CA PHE A 319 31.00 -3.40 -34.78
C PHE A 319 30.35 -4.46 -35.67
N ARG A 320 29.32 -4.10 -36.46
CA ARG A 320 28.68 -5.02 -37.41
C ARG A 320 29.61 -5.50 -38.51
N ASN A 321 30.58 -4.69 -38.93
CA ASN A 321 31.55 -5.10 -39.94
C ASN A 321 32.45 -6.24 -39.43
N TYR A 322 32.65 -6.35 -38.10
CA TYR A 322 33.38 -7.44 -37.47
C TYR A 322 32.53 -8.69 -37.21
N MET A 323 31.20 -8.66 -37.47
CA MET A 323 30.36 -9.84 -37.22
C MET A 323 30.80 -11.09 -37.98
N PRO A 324 31.23 -11.05 -39.26
CA PRO A 324 31.73 -12.25 -39.94
C PRO A 324 32.91 -12.90 -39.22
N ILE A 325 33.83 -12.10 -38.65
CA ILE A 325 34.96 -12.66 -37.91
C ILE A 325 34.54 -13.18 -36.51
N ILE A 326 33.59 -12.51 -35.86
CA ILE A 326 33.00 -12.99 -34.60
C ILE A 326 32.28 -14.33 -34.80
N MET A 327 31.49 -14.47 -35.87
CA MET A 327 30.77 -15.70 -36.22
C MET A 327 31.72 -16.87 -36.51
N THR A 328 32.87 -16.60 -37.13
CA THR A 328 33.84 -17.64 -37.45
C THR A 328 34.68 -18.05 -36.25
N LEU A 329 35.32 -17.10 -35.58
CA LEU A 329 36.29 -17.35 -34.49
C LEU A 329 35.62 -17.53 -33.12
N GLY A 330 34.39 -17.02 -32.95
CA GLY A 330 33.58 -17.25 -31.75
C GLY A 330 32.84 -18.59 -31.75
N ASN A 331 33.00 -19.41 -32.78
CA ASN A 331 32.34 -20.71 -32.88
C ASN A 331 32.81 -21.66 -31.76
N PRO A 332 31.92 -22.12 -30.85
CA PRO A 332 32.28 -23.00 -29.74
C PRO A 332 32.70 -24.41 -30.19
N GLY A 333 32.51 -24.77 -31.46
CA GLY A 333 33.02 -26.00 -32.05
C GLY A 333 34.52 -25.98 -32.37
N LEU A 334 35.17 -24.82 -32.31
CA LEU A 334 36.62 -24.71 -32.53
C LEU A 334 37.40 -25.39 -31.40
N LYS A 335 38.38 -26.23 -31.79
CA LYS A 335 39.26 -26.97 -30.89
C LYS A 335 40.70 -26.61 -31.18
N GLU A 336 41.62 -27.06 -30.35
CA GLU A 336 43.06 -26.80 -30.47
C GLU A 336 43.59 -27.01 -31.90
N ARG A 337 43.26 -28.14 -32.54
CA ARG A 337 43.62 -28.41 -33.96
C ARG A 337 43.12 -27.36 -34.96
N HIS A 338 41.96 -26.76 -34.72
CA HIS A 338 41.39 -25.73 -35.59
C HIS A 338 42.14 -24.40 -35.37
N TRP A 339 42.53 -24.11 -34.12
CA TRP A 339 43.35 -22.93 -33.78
C TRP A 339 44.78 -23.04 -34.33
N GLU A 340 45.36 -24.23 -34.43
CA GLU A 340 46.63 -24.47 -35.13
C GLU A 340 46.52 -24.13 -36.62
N MET A 341 45.45 -24.59 -37.29
CA MET A 341 45.20 -24.27 -38.71
C MET A 341 44.97 -22.77 -38.93
N ILE A 342 44.25 -22.11 -38.02
CA ILE A 342 44.07 -20.65 -38.03
C ILE A 342 45.44 -19.98 -37.90
N SER A 343 46.26 -20.38 -36.92
CA SER A 343 47.61 -19.85 -36.68
C SER A 343 48.53 -19.97 -37.91
N GLU A 344 48.46 -21.08 -38.64
CA GLU A 344 49.22 -21.29 -39.87
C GLU A 344 48.78 -20.32 -40.99
N ILE A 345 47.49 -20.02 -41.09
CA ILE A 345 46.95 -19.06 -42.07
C ILE A 345 47.40 -17.64 -41.75
N VAL A 346 47.38 -17.23 -40.48
CA VAL A 346 47.72 -15.86 -40.08
C VAL A 346 49.23 -15.64 -39.94
N GLY A 347 50.02 -16.71 -39.78
CA GLY A 347 51.48 -16.66 -39.68
C GLY A 347 52.03 -16.34 -38.30
N PHE A 348 51.19 -16.37 -37.26
CA PHE A 348 51.58 -16.21 -35.85
C PHE A 348 50.71 -17.10 -34.94
N PRO A 349 51.21 -17.51 -33.76
CA PRO A 349 50.46 -18.40 -32.88
C PRO A 349 49.24 -17.69 -32.29
N MET A 350 48.05 -18.17 -32.64
CA MET A 350 46.77 -17.85 -32.02
C MET A 350 46.31 -19.05 -31.19
N VAL A 351 46.49 -18.95 -29.88
CA VAL A 351 46.03 -19.97 -28.94
C VAL A 351 44.78 -19.44 -28.24
N LEU A 352 43.77 -20.29 -28.09
CA LEU A 352 42.59 -19.97 -27.29
C LEU A 352 42.95 -20.01 -25.80
N ASP A 353 43.49 -18.92 -25.28
CA ASP A 353 43.71 -18.68 -23.86
C ASP A 353 42.77 -17.58 -23.35
N ASP A 354 42.75 -17.36 -22.03
CA ASP A 354 41.93 -16.31 -21.41
C ASP A 354 42.40 -14.89 -21.81
N GLU A 355 43.56 -14.76 -22.46
CA GLU A 355 44.07 -13.49 -22.95
C GLU A 355 43.62 -13.17 -24.38
N LEU A 356 43.13 -14.14 -25.17
CA LEU A 356 42.63 -13.93 -26.52
C LEU A 356 41.18 -13.38 -26.46
N THR A 357 41.06 -12.05 -26.53
CA THR A 357 39.77 -11.33 -26.51
C THR A 357 39.37 -10.86 -27.91
N LEU A 358 38.08 -10.53 -28.11
CA LEU A 358 37.60 -9.99 -29.38
C LEU A 358 38.30 -8.67 -29.74
N ALA A 359 38.63 -7.82 -28.75
CA ALA A 359 39.41 -6.60 -28.98
C ALA A 359 40.77 -6.89 -29.62
N LYS A 360 41.51 -7.89 -29.12
CA LYS A 360 42.80 -8.28 -29.72
C LYS A 360 42.65 -8.83 -31.13
N ILE A 361 41.58 -9.58 -31.39
CA ILE A 361 41.27 -10.07 -32.75
C ILE A 361 41.07 -8.90 -33.71
N PHE A 362 40.38 -7.84 -33.29
CA PHE A 362 40.19 -6.64 -34.09
C PHE A 362 41.52 -5.91 -34.31
N ASP A 363 42.36 -5.77 -33.27
CA ASP A 363 43.68 -5.14 -33.37
C ASP A 363 44.65 -5.88 -34.30
N TYR A 364 44.51 -7.21 -34.45
CA TYR A 364 45.33 -7.98 -35.39
C TYR A 364 44.98 -7.72 -36.86
N GLY A 365 43.81 -7.12 -37.16
CA GLY A 365 43.44 -6.74 -38.52
C GLY A 365 43.31 -7.93 -39.49
N ILE A 366 42.83 -9.07 -38.99
CA ILE A 366 42.82 -10.36 -39.71
C ILE A 366 41.54 -10.59 -40.54
N GLU A 367 40.79 -9.52 -40.81
CA GLU A 367 39.53 -9.52 -41.55
C GLU A 367 39.66 -10.08 -42.98
N GLU A 368 40.80 -9.85 -43.64
CA GLU A 368 41.06 -10.35 -45.00
C GLU A 368 41.06 -11.89 -45.09
N TYR A 369 41.25 -12.58 -43.96
CA TYR A 369 41.31 -14.03 -43.88
C TYR A 369 39.97 -14.68 -43.51
N VAL A 370 38.90 -13.90 -43.29
CA VAL A 370 37.58 -14.41 -42.85
C VAL A 370 37.08 -15.56 -43.73
N ALA A 371 37.16 -15.43 -45.07
CA ALA A 371 36.73 -16.49 -45.99
C ALA A 371 37.49 -17.82 -45.81
N LYS A 372 38.74 -17.78 -45.33
CA LYS A 372 39.51 -18.99 -45.00
C LYS A 372 39.11 -19.54 -43.63
N PHE A 373 38.85 -18.65 -42.66
CA PHE A 373 38.38 -19.05 -41.33
C PHE A 373 36.97 -19.65 -41.37
N GLU A 374 36.09 -19.18 -42.25
CA GLU A 374 34.76 -19.76 -42.49
C GLU A 374 34.83 -21.25 -42.84
N ILE A 375 35.76 -21.65 -43.71
CA ILE A 375 35.92 -23.07 -44.10
C ILE A 375 36.30 -23.93 -42.89
N ILE A 376 37.19 -23.43 -42.03
CA ILE A 376 37.63 -24.11 -40.81
C ILE A 376 36.47 -24.17 -39.80
N SER A 377 35.78 -23.05 -39.61
CA SER A 377 34.65 -22.92 -38.68
C SER A 377 33.48 -23.84 -39.09
N ASP A 378 33.15 -23.92 -40.38
CA ASP A 378 32.15 -24.84 -40.92
C ASP A 378 32.52 -26.32 -40.70
N SER A 379 33.81 -26.66 -40.87
CA SER A 379 34.31 -28.00 -40.58
C SER A 379 34.16 -28.32 -39.09
N ALA A 380 34.51 -27.37 -38.22
CA ALA A 380 34.40 -27.48 -36.78
C ALA A 380 32.95 -27.65 -36.31
N THR A 381 32.00 -26.91 -36.89
CA THR A 381 30.55 -27.05 -36.60
C THR A 381 30.03 -28.43 -36.98
N LYS A 382 30.39 -28.95 -38.16
CA LYS A 382 29.99 -30.29 -38.59
C LYS A 382 30.55 -31.35 -37.66
N GLU A 383 31.81 -31.21 -37.25
CA GLU A 383 32.45 -32.13 -36.35
C GLU A 383 31.82 -32.10 -34.95
N ASN A 384 31.56 -30.92 -34.38
CA ASN A 384 30.89 -30.78 -33.09
C ASN A 384 29.47 -31.40 -33.11
N ASN A 385 28.73 -31.22 -34.21
CA ASN A 385 27.41 -31.84 -34.38
C ASN A 385 27.48 -33.37 -34.47
N LEU A 386 28.51 -33.91 -35.14
CA LEU A 386 28.77 -35.35 -35.18
C LEU A 386 29.12 -35.89 -33.79
N GLU A 387 29.99 -35.21 -33.05
CA GLU A 387 30.37 -35.59 -31.69
C GLU A 387 29.18 -35.55 -30.72
N LYS A 388 28.35 -34.50 -30.77
CA LYS A 388 27.10 -34.44 -29.98
C LYS A 388 26.16 -35.59 -30.34
N SER A 389 26.03 -35.92 -31.62
CA SER A 389 25.19 -37.03 -32.07
C SER A 389 25.72 -38.38 -31.59
N LEU A 390 27.05 -38.59 -31.64
CA LEU A 390 27.70 -39.79 -31.13
C LEU A 390 27.59 -39.91 -29.61
N ALA A 391 27.79 -38.81 -28.87
CA ALA A 391 27.63 -38.78 -27.42
C ALA A 391 26.19 -39.14 -27.02
N LYS A 392 25.19 -38.59 -27.71
CA LYS A 392 23.79 -38.94 -27.50
C LYS A 392 23.51 -40.42 -27.79
N MET A 393 24.07 -40.98 -28.88
CA MET A 393 23.94 -42.41 -29.17
C MET A 393 24.57 -43.29 -28.09
N VAL A 394 25.69 -42.86 -27.49
CA VAL A 394 26.34 -43.56 -26.39
C VAL A 394 25.54 -43.46 -25.08
N GLU A 395 24.87 -42.34 -24.83
CA GLU A 395 24.02 -42.15 -23.67
C GLU A 395 22.69 -42.92 -23.77
N GLU A 396 22.15 -43.04 -24.99
CA GLU A 396 20.95 -43.81 -25.29
C GLU A 396 21.18 -45.34 -25.31
N TRP A 397 22.43 -45.78 -25.44
CA TRP A 397 22.85 -47.20 -25.50
C TRP A 397 23.22 -47.74 -24.12
#